data_AF-A0A0Q4JP82-F1
#
_entry.id   AF-A0A0Q4JP82-F1
#
_cell.length_a   1.000
_cell.length_b   1.000
_cell.length_c   1.000
_cell.angle_alpha   90.00
_cell.angle_beta   90.00
_cell.angle_gamma   90.00
#
_symmetry.space_group_name_H-M   'P 1'
#
loop_
_entity.id
_entity.type
_entity.pdbx_description
1 polymer ?
#
loop_
_entity_poly.entity_id
_entity_poly.type
_entity_poly.pdbx_seq_one_letter_code
_entity_poly.pdbx_strand_id
1 'polypeptide(L)' 'MTKSKGRTGAHARANIQPPPTPVEVDAAKREVAQIEGRLAGLASGHPSVKIWKSRLRLAQAVLARVPSS' A
#
# COMPACT_ATOMS: atom_id res chain seq x y z
N MET A 1 -46.78 -8.76 11.81
CA MET A 1 -45.69 -7.83 12.18
C MET A 1 -44.89 -8.42 13.33
N THR A 2 -43.73 -9.03 13.07
CA THR A 2 -42.70 -9.40 14.06
C THR A 2 -41.35 -9.45 13.32
N LYS A 3 -40.65 -8.32 13.30
CA LYS A 3 -39.46 -7.99 14.10
C LYS A 3 -38.17 -8.74 13.67
N SER A 4 -37.36 -7.96 12.94
CA SER A 4 -35.90 -7.86 13.04
C SER A 4 -35.06 -9.07 12.65
N LYS A 5 -34.77 -9.11 11.35
CA LYS A 5 -33.63 -9.76 10.71
C LYS A 5 -32.33 -9.30 11.40
N GLY A 6 -31.77 -10.14 12.26
CA GLY A 6 -30.44 -9.97 12.84
C GLY A 6 -29.37 -9.96 11.75
N ARG A 7 -29.15 -8.80 11.16
CA ARG A 7 -28.02 -8.46 10.29
C ARG A 7 -27.14 -7.51 11.09
N THR A 8 -26.37 -8.04 12.03
CA THR A 8 -25.38 -7.24 12.75
C THR A 8 -24.03 -7.94 12.70
N GLY A 9 -23.25 -7.56 11.69
CA GLY A 9 -21.84 -7.21 11.89
C GLY A 9 -20.78 -8.30 11.97
N ALA A 10 -21.06 -9.58 11.68
CA ALA A 10 -20.04 -10.63 11.72
C ALA A 10 -19.14 -10.73 10.46
N HIS A 11 -19.13 -9.70 9.60
CA HIS A 11 -18.33 -9.65 8.37
C HIS A 11 -17.39 -8.44 8.36
N ALA A 12 -16.58 -8.25 9.39
CA ALA A 12 -15.48 -7.28 9.32
C ALA A 12 -14.30 -7.68 10.21
N ARG A 13 -14.03 -8.97 10.36
CA ARG A 13 -12.64 -9.42 10.59
C ARG A 13 -11.89 -9.22 9.28
N ALA A 14 -11.76 -7.95 8.88
CA ALA A 14 -10.83 -7.57 7.86
C ALA A 14 -9.50 -8.18 8.29
N ASN A 15 -8.82 -8.78 7.33
CA ASN A 15 -7.45 -9.21 7.45
C ASN A 15 -6.59 -7.92 7.56
N ILE A 16 -6.80 -7.14 8.62
CA ILE A 16 -6.21 -5.82 8.83
C ILE A 16 -4.79 -6.13 9.21
N GLN A 17 -3.91 -6.20 8.21
CA GLN A 17 -2.50 -6.03 8.45
C GLN A 17 -2.34 -4.82 9.37
N PRO A 18 -1.58 -4.96 10.47
CA PRO A 18 -1.43 -3.88 11.42
C PRO A 18 -0.96 -2.62 10.68
N PRO A 19 -1.34 -1.42 11.18
CA PRO A 19 -0.83 -0.19 10.63
C PRO A 19 0.71 -0.24 10.61
N PRO A 20 1.34 0.24 9.53
CA PRO A 20 2.79 0.18 9.41
C PRO A 20 3.45 0.99 10.52
N THR A 21 4.55 0.47 11.04
CA THR A 21 5.38 1.15 12.03
C THR A 21 6.01 2.41 11.42
N PRO A 22 6.38 3.43 12.22
CA PRO A 22 7.07 4.61 11.71
C PRO A 22 8.34 4.28 10.90
N VAL A 23 9.08 3.25 11.31
CA VAL A 23 10.28 2.77 10.61
C VAL A 23 9.93 2.21 9.23
N GLU A 24 8.85 1.43 9.11
CA GLU A 24 8.38 0.92 7.81
C GLU A 24 7.86 2.04 6.91
N VAL A 25 7.21 3.05 7.48
CA VAL A 25 6.76 4.24 6.75
C VAL A 25 7.95 5.02 6.20
N ASP A 26 8.98 5.25 7.02
CA ASP A 26 10.19 5.97 6.58
C ASP A 26 10.99 5.17 5.55
N ALA A 27 11.09 3.85 5.73
CA ALA A 27 11.68 2.95 4.74
C ALA A 27 10.92 3.02 3.40
N ALA A 28 9.58 2.96 3.44
CA ALA A 28 8.74 3.04 2.26
C ALA A 28 8.86 4.40 1.54
N LYS A 29 8.92 5.52 2.29
CA LYS A 29 9.15 6.86 1.70
C LYS A 29 10.50 6.93 0.97
N ARG A 30 11.57 6.41 1.59
CA ARG A 30 12.91 6.37 0.97
C ARG A 30 12.93 5.47 -0.27
N GLU A 31 12.25 4.33 -0.20
CA GLU A 31 12.15 3.39 -1.32
C GLU A 31 11.37 4.00 -2.49
N VAL A 32 10.26 4.70 -2.24
CA VAL A 32 9.51 5.45 -3.28
C VAL A 32 10.44 6.44 -3.98
N ALA A 33 11.11 7.31 -3.23
CA ALA A 33 12.01 8.32 -3.81
C ALA A 33 13.15 7.71 -4.64
N GLN A 34 13.77 6.63 -4.13
CA GLN A 34 14.83 5.92 -4.86
C GLN A 34 14.31 5.30 -6.16
N ILE A 35 13.13 4.66 -6.11
CA ILE A 35 12.55 4.00 -7.28
C ILE A 35 12.12 5.02 -8.33
N GLU A 36 11.51 6.14 -7.92
CA GLU A 36 11.13 7.22 -8.84
C GLU A 36 12.35 7.82 -9.53
N GLY A 37 13.44 8.07 -8.80
CA GLY A 37 14.70 8.52 -9.40
C GLY A 37 15.28 7.51 -10.40
N ARG A 38 15.22 6.21 -10.11
CA ARG A 38 15.62 5.15 -11.04
C ARG A 38 14.72 5.09 -12.27
N LEU A 39 13.41 5.22 -12.09
CA LEU A 39 12.44 5.22 -13.19
C LEU A 39 12.64 6.41 -14.12
N ALA A 40 12.97 7.59 -13.58
CA ALA A 40 13.26 8.78 -14.36
C ALA A 40 14.51 8.62 -15.26
N GLY A 41 15.50 7.85 -14.82
CA GLY A 41 16.71 7.56 -15.59
C GLY A 41 16.57 6.42 -16.62
N LEU A 42 15.43 5.71 -16.64
CA LEU A 42 15.22 4.60 -17.57
C LEU A 42 14.49 5.06 -18.84
N ALA A 43 14.98 4.59 -19.99
CA ALA A 43 14.29 4.76 -21.26
C ALA A 43 12.90 4.08 -21.23
N SER A 44 11.94 4.69 -21.94
CA SER A 44 10.61 4.10 -22.13
C SER A 44 10.74 2.73 -22.79
N GLY A 45 10.13 1.70 -22.18
CA GLY A 45 10.20 0.32 -22.66
C GLY A 45 11.36 -0.52 -22.12
N HIS A 46 12.25 0.04 -21.28
CA HIS A 46 13.31 -0.75 -20.65
C HIS A 46 12.70 -1.88 -19.79
N PRO A 47 13.19 -3.14 -19.88
CA PRO A 47 12.56 -4.29 -19.23
C PRO A 47 12.46 -4.15 -17.69
N SER A 48 13.43 -3.47 -17.07
CA SER A 48 13.40 -3.20 -15.62
C SER A 48 12.30 -2.24 -15.17
N VAL A 49 11.69 -1.45 -16.07
CA VAL A 49 10.61 -0.51 -15.72
C VAL A 49 9.43 -1.25 -15.08
N LYS A 50 9.10 -2.45 -15.57
CA LYS A 50 8.02 -3.27 -14.99
C LYS A 50 8.34 -3.66 -13.55
N ILE A 51 9.59 -4.06 -13.28
CA ILE A 51 10.06 -4.47 -11.95
C ILE A 51 10.00 -3.28 -10.98
N TRP A 52 10.55 -2.14 -11.39
CA TRP A 52 10.56 -0.93 -10.57
C TRP A 52 9.14 -0.42 -10.29
N LYS A 53 8.23 -0.43 -11.27
CA LYS A 53 6.82 -0.09 -11.05
C LYS A 53 6.13 -1.03 -10.08
N SER A 54 6.40 -2.33 -10.15
CA SER A 54 5.83 -3.28 -9.17
C SER A 54 6.33 -3.00 -7.75
N ARG A 55 7.62 -2.73 -7.58
CA ARG A 55 8.19 -2.35 -6.27
C ARG A 55 7.63 -1.03 -5.75
N LEU A 56 7.46 -0.03 -6.63
CA LEU A 56 6.85 1.25 -6.28
C LEU A 56 5.45 1.07 -5.69
N ARG A 57 4.61 0.21 -6.32
CA ARG A 57 3.27 -0.09 -5.81
C ARG A 57 3.28 -0.72 -4.42
N LEU A 58 4.26 -1.59 -4.12
CA LEU A 58 4.38 -2.20 -2.80
C LEU A 58 4.72 -1.15 -1.73
N ALA A 59 5.71 -0.28 -2.00
CA ALA A 59 6.07 0.79 -1.08
C ALA A 59 4.89 1.78 -0.88
N GLN A 60 4.18 2.13 -1.95
CA GLN A 60 2.98 2.96 -1.87
C GLN A 60 1.84 2.28 -1.08
N ALA A 61 1.68 0.95 -1.19
CA ALA A 61 0.70 0.22 -0.40
C ALA A 61 1.02 0.24 1.10
N VAL A 62 2.30 0.28 1.48
CA VAL A 62 2.69 0.52 2.88
C VAL A 62 2.23 1.90 3.31
N LEU A 63 2.51 2.95 2.53
CA LEU A 63 2.11 4.32 2.85
C LEU A 63 0.59 4.52 2.88
N ALA A 64 -0.16 3.83 2.03
CA ALA A 64 -1.62 3.89 2.00
C ALA A 64 -2.30 3.30 3.26
N ARG A 65 -1.57 2.49 4.04
CA ARG A 65 -2.04 1.95 5.33
C ARG A 65 -1.74 2.88 6.50
N VAL A 66 -1.01 3.98 6.28
CA VAL A 66 -0.79 4.99 7.34
C VAL A 66 -2.14 5.63 7.66
N PRO A 67 -2.61 5.57 8.91
CA PRO A 67 -3.88 6.17 9.28
C PRO A 67 -3.82 7.68 9.02
N SER A 68 -4.78 8.18 8.24
CA SER A 68 -5.00 9.61 8.09
C SER A 68 -5.38 10.17 9.45
N SER A 69 -4.54 11.05 10.00
CA SER A 69 -4.83 11.78 11.24
C SER A 69 -5.91 12.82 11.00
#